data_AF-A0A377VUG3-F1
#
_entry.id   AF-A0A377VUG3-F1
#
_cell.length_a   1.000
_cell.length_b   1.000
_cell.length_c   1.000
_cell.angle_alpha   90.00
_cell.angle_beta   90.00
_cell.angle_gamma   90.00
#
_symmetry.space_group_name_H-M   'P 1'
#
loop_
_entity.id
_entity.type
_entity.pdbx_description
1 polymer ?
#
loop_
_entity_poly.entity_id
_entity_poly.type
_entity_poly.pdbx_seq_one_letter_code
_entity_poly.pdbx_strand_id
1 'polypeptide(L)'
;MKLCGKKVTSATKMGNFSFFSEEMADHLVEFAGHWRPDLIIYPPLGVIGPLIAAKYDIPVVMQTVGFGHTPWHIKGVTRSLADTYHRHGVGAAPRDMAWIDVAPPSMSILENDGEPIIPMQYVRTTAARCGNHGGRGSPIVNVCW
;
A
#
# COMPACT_ATOMS: atom_id res chain seq x y z
N MET A 1 -5.67 21.73 -42.98
CA MET A 1 -5.57 21.40 -41.54
C MET A 1 -5.81 19.90 -41.38
N LYS A 2 -4.75 19.10 -41.20
CA LYS A 2 -4.84 17.67 -40.86
C LYS A 2 -4.46 17.54 -39.39
N LEU A 3 -5.41 17.14 -38.55
CA LEU A 3 -5.14 16.77 -37.15
C LEU A 3 -4.39 15.44 -37.16
N CYS A 4 -3.12 15.47 -36.78
CA CYS A 4 -2.30 14.29 -36.57
C CYS A 4 -2.79 13.60 -35.30
N GLY A 5 -3.60 12.54 -35.45
CA GLY A 5 -3.99 11.69 -34.34
C GLY A 5 -2.76 10.98 -33.77
N LYS A 6 -2.37 11.33 -32.54
CA LYS A 6 -1.41 10.55 -31.77
C LYS A 6 -2.01 9.16 -31.58
N LYS A 7 -1.41 8.15 -32.23
CA LYS A 7 -1.64 6.75 -31.87
C LYS A 7 -1.02 6.55 -30.49
N VAL A 8 -1.86 6.35 -29.48
CA VAL A 8 -1.42 5.82 -28.19
C VAL A 8 -1.06 4.35 -28.43
N THR A 9 0.23 4.07 -28.57
CA THR A 9 0.75 2.70 -28.56
C THR A 9 0.82 2.25 -27.11
N SER A 10 -0.30 1.80 -26.54
CA SER A 10 -0.29 1.06 -25.28
C SER A 10 0.31 -0.32 -25.55
N ALA A 11 1.63 -0.44 -25.47
CA ALA A 11 2.29 -1.73 -25.43
C ALA A 11 2.03 -2.34 -24.03
N THR A 12 0.84 -2.91 -23.85
CA THR A 12 0.45 -3.56 -22.60
C THR A 12 1.33 -4.80 -22.39
N LYS A 13 2.24 -4.77 -21.41
CA LYS A 13 2.92 -5.98 -20.94
C LYS A 13 1.86 -6.91 -20.32
N MET A 14 1.44 -7.91 -21.07
CA MET A 14 0.45 -8.90 -20.63
C MET A 14 0.99 -9.70 -19.43
N GLY A 15 0.19 -9.83 -18.37
CA GLY A 15 0.45 -10.75 -17.25
C GLY A 15 0.83 -10.13 -15.91
N ASN A 16 0.71 -8.80 -15.72
CA ASN A 16 1.14 -8.14 -14.49
C ASN A 16 0.00 -7.36 -13.81
N PHE A 17 -0.37 -7.74 -12.57
CA PHE A 17 -1.36 -7.02 -11.76
C PHE A 17 -0.93 -5.57 -11.44
N SER A 18 0.35 -5.22 -11.66
CA SER A 18 0.86 -3.85 -11.49
C SER A 18 0.52 -2.89 -12.64
N PHE A 19 -0.15 -3.33 -13.71
CA PHE A 19 -0.48 -2.47 -14.85
C PHE A 19 -1.26 -1.21 -14.45
N PHE A 20 -2.29 -1.35 -13.61
CA PHE A 20 -3.06 -0.19 -13.10
C PHE A 20 -2.19 0.76 -12.29
N SER A 21 -1.29 0.21 -11.49
CA SER A 21 -0.34 0.98 -10.69
C SER A 21 0.60 1.79 -11.58
N GLU A 22 1.16 1.18 -12.63
CA GLU A 22 2.05 1.84 -13.60
C GLU A 22 1.37 3.03 -14.30
N GLU A 23 0.15 2.83 -14.83
CA GLU A 23 -0.60 3.87 -15.55
C GLU A 23 -0.99 5.06 -14.66
N MET A 24 -1.22 4.83 -13.36
CA MET A 24 -1.60 5.86 -12.40
C MET A 24 -0.41 6.52 -11.69
N ALA A 25 0.80 5.97 -11.84
CA ALA A 25 1.97 6.34 -11.05
C ALA A 25 2.28 7.83 -11.11
N ASP A 26 2.40 8.37 -12.32
CA ASP A 26 2.82 9.76 -12.54
C ASP A 26 1.82 10.76 -11.90
N HIS A 27 0.52 10.52 -12.11
CA HIS A 27 -0.54 11.37 -11.56
C HIS A 27 -0.67 11.26 -10.04
N LEU A 28 -0.50 10.05 -9.46
CA LEU A 28 -0.54 9.89 -8.01
C LEU A 28 0.68 10.51 -7.34
N VAL A 29 1.85 10.43 -7.97
CA VAL A 29 3.07 11.10 -7.51
C VAL A 29 2.87 12.62 -7.54
N GLU A 30 2.37 13.18 -8.64
CA GLU A 30 2.06 14.61 -8.75
C GLU A 30 1.03 15.04 -7.69
N PHE A 31 -0.05 14.27 -7.54
CA PHE A 31 -1.10 14.54 -6.56
C PHE A 31 -0.55 14.54 -5.14
N ALA A 32 0.26 13.54 -4.76
CA ALA A 32 0.86 13.46 -3.43
C ALA A 32 1.80 14.64 -3.15
N GLY A 33 2.53 15.14 -4.15
CA GLY A 33 3.35 16.34 -4.00
C GLY A 33 2.54 17.61 -3.68
N HIS A 34 1.32 17.71 -4.22
CA HIS A 34 0.40 18.81 -3.95
C HIS A 34 -0.34 18.65 -2.62
N TRP A 35 -0.90 17.46 -2.36
CA TRP A 35 -1.68 17.18 -1.16
C TRP A 35 -0.81 17.09 0.11
N ARG A 36 0.41 16.57 -0.03
CA ARG A 36 1.39 16.35 1.04
C ARG A 36 0.84 15.47 2.18
N PRO A 37 0.62 14.17 1.93
CA PRO A 37 0.26 13.25 3.00
C PRO A 37 1.32 13.23 4.10
N ASP A 38 0.88 13.01 5.33
CA ASP A 38 1.73 12.74 6.48
C ASP A 38 1.89 11.24 6.78
N LEU A 39 1.04 10.40 6.16
CA LEU A 39 1.09 8.94 6.23
C LEU A 39 0.50 8.32 4.96
N ILE A 40 1.10 7.22 4.49
CA ILE A 40 0.56 6.41 3.39
C ILE A 40 0.21 5.02 3.91
N ILE A 41 -1.04 4.61 3.70
CA ILE A 41 -1.49 3.23 3.95
C ILE A 41 -1.76 2.58 2.59
N TYR A 42 -1.15 1.42 2.34
CA TYR A 42 -1.27 0.76 1.04
C TYR A 42 -1.53 -0.75 1.18
N PRO A 43 -2.31 -1.36 0.28
CA PRO A 43 -2.47 -2.80 0.23
C PRO A 43 -1.31 -3.47 -0.53
N PRO A 44 -1.07 -4.78 -0.35
CA PRO A 44 -0.01 -5.56 -1.02
C PRO A 44 0.09 -5.38 -2.55
N LEU A 45 -1.04 -5.13 -3.22
CA LEU A 45 -1.10 -4.91 -4.67
C LEU A 45 -1.09 -3.42 -5.06
N GLY A 46 -1.26 -2.51 -4.11
CA GLY A 46 -1.22 -1.06 -4.28
C GLY A 46 0.22 -0.51 -4.24
N VAL A 47 1.08 -1.05 -5.09
CA VAL A 47 2.55 -0.88 -5.04
C VAL A 47 3.07 0.53 -5.35
N ILE A 48 2.20 1.51 -5.65
CA ILE A 48 2.55 2.92 -5.81
C ILE A 48 2.74 3.64 -4.46
N GLY A 49 2.08 3.18 -3.38
CA GLY A 49 2.22 3.79 -2.06
C GLY A 49 3.68 3.91 -1.60
N PRO A 50 4.47 2.80 -1.60
CA PRO A 50 5.88 2.84 -1.22
C PRO A 50 6.77 3.68 -2.13
N LEU A 51 6.42 3.83 -3.41
CA LEU A 51 7.14 4.71 -4.33
C LEU A 51 6.97 6.19 -3.93
N ILE A 52 5.73 6.59 -3.65
CA ILE A 52 5.42 7.95 -3.21
C ILE A 52 6.07 8.23 -1.85
N ALA A 53 5.99 7.26 -0.94
CA ALA A 53 6.63 7.29 0.37
C ALA A 53 8.14 7.56 0.25
N ALA A 54 8.83 6.79 -0.60
CA ALA A 54 10.26 6.98 -0.86
C ALA A 54 10.58 8.35 -1.45
N LYS A 55 9.76 8.81 -2.41
CA LYS A 55 10.01 10.06 -3.14
C LYS A 55 9.87 11.30 -2.28
N TYR A 56 8.90 11.30 -1.36
CA TYR A 56 8.56 12.47 -0.54
C TYR A 56 8.97 12.32 0.93
N ASP A 57 9.68 11.25 1.29
CA ASP A 57 10.08 10.93 2.67
C ASP A 57 8.87 10.87 3.62
N ILE A 58 7.80 10.20 3.16
CA ILE A 58 6.55 10.05 3.90
C ILE A 58 6.52 8.67 4.54
N PRO A 59 6.15 8.55 5.83
CA PRO A 59 6.03 7.24 6.46
C PRO A 59 4.95 6.37 5.82
N VAL A 60 5.17 5.06 5.80
CA VAL A 60 4.28 4.10 5.13
C VAL A 60 3.92 2.92 6.03
N VAL A 61 2.68 2.44 5.90
CA VAL A 61 2.11 1.30 6.60
C VAL A 61 1.46 0.36 5.59
N MET A 62 1.78 -0.93 5.66
CA MET A 62 1.16 -1.94 4.81
C MET A 62 -0.11 -2.47 5.47
N GLN A 63 -1.23 -2.49 4.74
CA GLN A 63 -2.48 -3.10 5.19
C GLN A 63 -2.76 -4.38 4.43
N THR A 64 -2.80 -5.51 5.11
CA THR A 64 -3.08 -6.81 4.46
C THR A 64 -4.48 -6.83 3.86
N VAL A 65 -4.67 -7.63 2.80
CA VAL A 65 -5.99 -7.89 2.21
C VAL A 65 -6.24 -9.40 2.21
N GLY A 66 -6.60 -9.94 3.36
CA GLY A 66 -6.74 -11.39 3.59
C GLY A 66 -5.50 -12.04 4.22
N PHE A 67 -5.42 -13.37 4.15
CA PHE A 67 -4.56 -14.18 5.02
C PHE A 67 -3.15 -14.45 4.46
N GLY A 68 -2.94 -14.36 3.15
CA GLY A 68 -1.83 -15.00 2.45
C GLY A 68 -0.77 -14.06 1.87
N HIS A 69 -0.43 -12.96 2.55
CA HIS A 69 0.58 -12.03 2.03
C HIS A 69 1.94 -12.32 2.66
N THR A 70 2.80 -12.98 1.89
CA THR A 70 4.19 -13.21 2.29
C THR A 70 5.10 -12.08 1.79
N PRO A 71 6.23 -11.81 2.45
CA PRO A 71 7.20 -10.81 2.00
C PRO A 71 7.71 -11.10 0.58
N TRP A 72 7.78 -12.37 0.18
CA TRP A 72 8.18 -12.77 -1.17
C TRP A 72 7.19 -12.28 -2.24
N HIS A 73 5.88 -12.40 -1.99
CA HIS A 73 4.85 -11.91 -2.90
C HIS A 73 4.93 -10.38 -3.05
N ILE A 74 5.04 -9.65 -1.93
CA ILE A 74 5.13 -8.18 -1.94
C ILE A 74 6.37 -7.71 -2.69
N LYS A 75 7.55 -8.28 -2.37
CA LYS A 75 8.81 -7.97 -3.07
C LYS A 75 8.73 -8.32 -4.56
N GLY A 76 8.02 -9.38 -4.94
CA GLY A 76 7.77 -9.76 -6.32
C GLY A 76 6.99 -8.69 -7.09
N VAL A 77 5.89 -8.19 -6.52
CA VAL A 77 5.07 -7.16 -7.16
C VAL A 77 5.82 -5.81 -7.21
N THR A 78 6.56 -5.44 -6.16
CA THR A 78 7.38 -4.21 -6.17
C THR A 78 8.46 -4.23 -7.25
N ARG A 79 9.14 -5.37 -7.44
CA ARG A 79 10.14 -5.52 -8.53
C ARG A 79 9.54 -5.26 -9.92
N SER A 80 8.25 -5.54 -10.09
CA SER A 80 7.57 -5.33 -11.36
C SER A 80 7.37 -3.85 -11.73
N LEU A 81 7.58 -2.93 -10.78
CA LEU A 81 7.57 -1.48 -10.96
C LEU A 81 8.98 -0.84 -11.05
N ALA A 82 10.03 -1.63 -11.24
CA ALA A 82 11.40 -1.11 -11.26
C ALA A 82 11.60 0.06 -12.24
N ASP A 83 10.97 -0.01 -13.42
CA ASP A 83 11.01 1.05 -14.43
C ASP A 83 10.36 2.36 -13.92
N THR A 84 9.24 2.26 -13.20
CA THR A 84 8.58 3.41 -12.55
C THR A 84 9.43 4.02 -11.43
N TYR A 85 10.06 3.18 -10.60
CA TYR A 85 10.98 3.64 -9.57
C TYR A 85 12.13 4.45 -10.18
N HIS A 86 12.72 3.93 -11.24
CA HIS A 86 13.78 4.63 -11.98
C HIS A 86 13.28 5.96 -12.58
N ARG A 87 12.10 5.96 -13.23
CA ARG A 87 11.50 7.16 -13.84
C ARG A 87 11.28 8.29 -12.84
N HIS A 88 10.98 7.97 -11.58
CA HIS A 88 10.78 8.95 -10.52
C HIS A 88 12.02 9.23 -9.66
N GLY A 89 13.17 8.66 -10.00
CA GLY A 89 14.43 8.88 -9.28
C GLY A 89 14.49 8.20 -7.91
N VAL A 90 13.71 7.14 -7.70
CA VAL A 90 13.63 6.40 -6.44
C VAL A 90 14.46 5.12 -6.53
N GLY A 91 15.37 4.91 -5.58
CA GLY A 91 16.26 3.73 -5.57
C GLY A 91 15.63 2.47 -4.99
N ALA A 92 14.80 2.60 -3.95
CA ALA A 92 14.13 1.48 -3.29
C ALA A 92 12.90 1.96 -2.51
N ALA A 93 11.99 1.03 -2.21
CA ALA A 93 10.91 1.28 -1.26
C ALA A 93 11.48 1.45 0.16
N PRO A 94 10.90 2.34 0.99
CA PRO A 94 11.26 2.41 2.39
C PRO A 94 10.77 1.16 3.13
N ARG A 95 11.30 0.96 4.34
CA ARG A 95 10.75 -0.04 5.26
C ARG A 95 9.42 0.45 5.82
N ASP A 96 8.43 -0.44 5.92
CA ASP A 96 7.15 -0.09 6.55
C ASP A 96 7.33 0.19 8.05
N MET A 97 6.64 1.21 8.55
CA MET A 97 6.62 1.51 9.99
C MET A 97 5.89 0.42 10.78
N ALA A 98 4.85 -0.15 10.18
CA ALA A 98 4.03 -1.20 10.76
C ALA A 98 3.23 -1.90 9.66
N TRP A 99 2.74 -3.10 9.98
CA TRP A 99 1.80 -3.86 9.17
C TRP A 99 0.46 -3.94 9.91
N ILE A 100 -0.62 -3.54 9.26
CA ILE A 100 -1.98 -3.73 9.76
C ILE A 100 -2.46 -5.09 9.29
N ASP A 101 -2.71 -6.00 10.22
CA ASP A 101 -3.27 -7.31 9.93
C ASP A 101 -4.79 -7.29 10.01
N VAL A 102 -5.45 -7.44 8.86
CA VAL A 102 -6.91 -7.49 8.77
C VAL A 102 -7.50 -8.85 9.14
N ALA A 103 -6.67 -9.89 9.25
CA ALA A 103 -7.13 -11.22 9.63
C ALA A 103 -7.59 -11.22 11.11
N PRO A 104 -8.70 -11.90 11.44
CA PRO A 104 -9.03 -12.18 12.84
C PRO A 104 -7.85 -12.89 13.54
N PRO A 105 -7.59 -12.64 14.83
CA PRO A 105 -6.44 -13.22 15.53
C PRO A 105 -6.34 -14.76 15.42
N SER A 106 -7.48 -15.45 15.34
CA SER A 106 -7.53 -16.92 15.19
C SER A 106 -7.18 -17.43 13.80
N MET A 107 -7.03 -16.55 12.81
CA MET A 107 -6.71 -16.87 11.41
C MET A 107 -5.47 -16.12 10.89
N SER A 108 -4.80 -15.36 11.75
CA SER A 108 -3.56 -14.68 11.38
C SER A 108 -2.45 -15.72 11.18
N ILE A 109 -1.86 -15.69 9.99
CA ILE A 109 -0.68 -16.48 9.60
C ILE A 109 0.39 -15.55 9.03
N LEU A 110 0.31 -14.26 9.37
CA LEU A 110 1.13 -13.21 8.81
C LEU A 110 2.57 -13.32 9.32
N GLU A 111 3.51 -13.39 8.40
CA GLU A 111 4.94 -13.34 8.68
C GLU A 111 5.54 -12.15 7.90
N ASN A 112 6.34 -11.33 8.57
CA ASN A 112 7.04 -10.19 7.95
C ASN A 112 8.51 -10.16 8.38
N ASP A 113 9.26 -9.12 7.95
CA ASP A 113 10.70 -9.01 8.20
C ASP A 113 10.99 -8.34 9.58
N GLY A 114 10.05 -8.42 10.51
CA GLY A 114 10.16 -7.88 11.88
C GLY A 114 9.56 -6.48 12.05
N GLU A 115 8.76 -6.00 11.10
CA GLU A 115 7.94 -4.80 11.29
C GLU A 115 6.88 -5.04 12.38
N PRO A 116 6.56 -4.04 13.21
CA PRO A 116 5.46 -4.14 14.17
C PRO A 116 4.14 -4.52 13.48
N ILE A 117 3.42 -5.50 14.05
CA ILE A 117 2.10 -5.90 13.56
C ILE A 117 1.02 -5.30 14.46
N ILE A 118 0.08 -4.59 13.83
CA ILE A 118 -1.08 -3.97 14.47
C ILE A 118 -2.32 -4.75 14.03
N PRO A 119 -2.98 -5.52 14.92
CA PRO A 119 -4.18 -6.24 14.54
C PRO A 119 -5.34 -5.27 14.30
N MET A 120 -6.15 -5.56 13.29
CA MET A 120 -7.42 -4.89 13.04
C MET A 120 -8.57 -5.71 13.62
N GLN A 121 -9.54 -5.04 14.24
CA GLN A 121 -10.74 -5.66 14.77
C GLN A 121 -11.97 -5.00 14.17
N TYR A 122 -12.84 -5.83 13.60
CA TYR A 122 -14.16 -5.39 13.19
C TYR A 122 -15.04 -5.19 14.43
N VAL A 123 -15.58 -3.98 14.58
CA VAL A 123 -16.54 -3.63 15.63
C VAL A 123 -17.88 -3.39 14.96
N ARG A 124 -18.89 -4.19 15.33
CA ARG A 124 -20.26 -3.96 14.87
C ARG A 124 -20.76 -2.61 15.36
N THR A 125 -21.36 -1.82 14.48
CA THR A 125 -21.86 -0.46 14.74
C THR A 125 -22.94 -0.40 15.84
N THR A 126 -23.63 -1.51 16.13
CA THR A 126 -24.58 -1.62 17.26
C THR A 126 -23.93 -2.04 18.58
N ALA A 127 -22.69 -2.53 18.57
CA ALA A 127 -21.92 -2.80 19.77
C ALA A 127 -21.19 -1.51 20.18
N ALA A 128 -21.56 -0.94 21.31
CA ALA A 128 -20.97 0.26 21.92
C ALA A 128 -19.50 0.05 22.36
N ARG A 129 -18.61 -0.34 21.43
CA ARG A 129 -17.18 -0.57 21.64
C ARG A 129 -16.29 0.35 20.80
N CYS A 130 -16.86 1.36 20.16
CA CYS A 130 -16.09 2.44 19.51
C CYS A 130 -15.40 3.38 20.53
N GLY A 131 -15.28 2.95 21.80
CA GLY A 131 -14.60 3.65 22.88
C GLY A 131 -13.20 3.09 23.10
N ASN A 132 -12.22 3.98 23.23
CA ASN A 132 -10.80 3.67 23.42
C ASN A 132 -10.57 2.97 24.78
N HIS A 133 -10.64 1.64 24.82
CA HIS A 133 -10.10 0.86 25.94
C HIS A 133 -8.59 0.71 25.77
N GLY A 134 -7.88 1.82 25.95
CA GLY A 134 -6.43 1.84 26.15
C GLY A 134 -6.07 1.20 27.48
N GLY A 135 -6.16 -0.13 27.58
CA GLY A 135 -5.31 -0.90 28.49
C GLY A 135 -3.87 -0.82 27.99
N ARG A 136 -2.87 -1.02 28.86
CA ARG A 136 -1.43 -0.99 28.56
C ARG A 136 -0.96 -2.14 27.64
N GLY A 137 -1.68 -2.41 26.56
CA GLY A 137 -1.40 -3.42 25.55
C GLY A 137 -1.15 -2.80 24.18
N SER A 138 -0.56 -3.59 23.28
CA SER A 138 -0.24 -3.20 21.90
C SER A 138 -1.43 -2.53 21.18
N PRO A 139 -1.16 -1.56 20.27
CA PRO A 139 -2.21 -0.86 19.54
C PRO A 139 -3.08 -1.83 18.72
N ILE A 140 -4.38 -1.53 18.61
CA ILE A 140 -5.37 -2.25 17.78
C ILE A 140 -6.13 -1.23 16.93
N VAL A 141 -6.29 -1.51 15.63
CA VAL A 141 -7.14 -0.69 14.75
C VAL A 141 -8.58 -1.20 14.81
N ASN A 142 -9.53 -0.34 15.20
CA ASN A 142 -10.96 -0.69 15.17
C ASN A 142 -11.62 -0.17 13.88
N VAL A 143 -12.31 -1.03 13.15
CA VAL A 143 -13.07 -0.63 11.95
C VAL A 143 -14.56 -0.93 12.15
N CYS A 144 -15.39 0.09 11.93
CA CYS A 144 -16.85 0.02 11.85
C CYS A 144 -17.28 0.30 10.40
N TRP A 145 -18.32 -0.39 9.91
CA TRP A 145 -18.99 -0.11 8.63
C TRP A 145 -20.46 0.18 8.87
#